data_AF-A0A3E0KQR4-F1
#
_entry.id   AF-A0A3E0KQR4-F1
#
_cell.length_a   1.000
_cell.length_b   1.000
_cell.length_c   1.000
_cell.angle_alpha   90.00
_cell.angle_beta   90.00
_cell.angle_gamma   90.00
#
_symmetry.space_group_name_H-M   'P 1'
#
loop_
_entity.id
_entity.type
_entity.pdbx_description
1 polymer ?
#
loop_
_entity_poly.entity_id
_entity_poly.type
_entity_poly.pdbx_seq_one_letter_code
_entity_poly.pdbx_strand_id
1 'polypeptide(L)'
;MRQAWPRGRAGAGKRAPARNQNSVRRRQPAAGKGGPKMSLSFWLMPVVGGVIGWLTNLIAVRMLFRPKRPVRIPLLGVTIHGLLPSRHADIAASVGQALAEEILSIGEILKRVDMAGLRGELVQAVSRHVEERLEGGLGRYLPAQWRAALVLYLRDLIAREADALIDAVIHRVHSRIEERVDIGALVAEKILALNLDELEELAVRLAGRELRAIVFLGGLLGFLIGLGQMGVTFLLLRAESAG
;
A
#
# COMPACT_ATOMS: atom_id res chain seq x y z
N MET A 1 1.61 121.75 -27.97
CA MET A 1 0.33 122.23 -27.40
C MET A 1 -0.73 122.19 -28.49
N ARG A 2 -1.96 121.71 -28.14
CA ARG A 2 -3.21 121.61 -28.93
C ARG A 2 -3.26 120.38 -29.87
N GLN A 3 -4.06 119.34 -29.56
CA GLN A 3 -5.53 119.20 -29.71
C GLN A 3 -5.95 119.32 -31.20
N ALA A 4 -6.80 118.51 -31.82
CA ALA A 4 -7.73 117.48 -31.40
C ALA A 4 -8.18 116.67 -32.64
N TRP A 5 -8.77 115.51 -32.39
CA TRP A 5 -9.57 114.69 -33.32
C TRP A 5 -10.88 115.39 -33.74
N PRO A 6 -11.52 115.04 -34.89
CA PRO A 6 -12.83 114.36 -34.77
C PRO A 6 -13.20 113.32 -35.88
N ARG A 7 -13.94 112.28 -35.43
CA ARG A 7 -15.14 111.56 -35.96
C ARG A 7 -15.20 111.16 -37.46
N GLY A 8 -15.66 109.99 -37.89
CA GLY A 8 -16.42 108.90 -37.27
C GLY A 8 -17.38 108.25 -38.29
N ARG A 9 -17.61 106.94 -38.17
CA ARG A 9 -18.82 106.15 -38.57
C ARG A 9 -18.46 104.67 -38.39
N ALA A 10 -19.33 103.72 -38.05
CA ALA A 10 -20.58 103.58 -37.32
C ALA A 10 -20.95 102.09 -37.52
N GLY A 11 -21.42 101.38 -36.48
CA GLY A 11 -21.95 100.04 -36.66
C GLY A 11 -22.07 99.20 -35.39
N ALA A 12 -23.19 99.39 -34.67
CA ALA A 12 -23.95 98.46 -33.82
C ALA A 12 -23.25 97.19 -33.27
N GLY A 13 -23.19 96.91 -31.95
CA GLY A 13 -24.29 96.85 -30.97
C GLY A 13 -25.22 95.65 -31.24
N LYS A 14 -25.55 94.71 -30.36
CA LYS A 14 -25.38 94.48 -28.92
C LYS A 14 -25.76 92.99 -28.64
N ARG A 15 -25.53 92.56 -27.39
CA ARG A 15 -26.22 91.48 -26.61
C ARG A 15 -25.62 90.06 -26.66
N ALA A 16 -25.00 89.69 -25.53
CA ALA A 16 -25.11 88.35 -24.94
C ALA A 16 -26.57 88.12 -24.48
N PRO A 17 -27.08 86.87 -24.40
CA PRO A 17 -26.81 86.03 -23.21
C PRO A 17 -26.85 84.50 -23.48
N ALA A 18 -26.83 83.73 -22.38
CA ALA A 18 -27.24 82.32 -22.24
C ALA A 18 -26.13 81.25 -22.27
N ARG A 19 -25.53 81.11 -21.09
CA ARG A 19 -25.17 79.85 -20.40
C ARG A 19 -25.93 78.63 -20.95
N ASN A 20 -25.29 77.85 -21.82
CA ASN A 20 -25.71 76.50 -22.15
C ASN A 20 -24.78 75.51 -21.44
N GLN A 21 -25.24 75.04 -20.27
CA GLN A 21 -24.70 73.88 -19.57
C GLN A 21 -25.39 72.64 -20.16
N ASN A 22 -24.63 71.60 -20.50
CA ASN A 22 -25.00 70.36 -21.23
C ASN A 22 -24.71 70.50 -22.74
N SER A 23 -23.78 69.76 -23.35
CA SER A 23 -23.74 68.30 -23.34
C SER A 23 -22.43 67.75 -23.93
N VAL A 24 -21.26 68.33 -23.60
CA VAL A 24 -19.99 67.65 -23.86
C VAL A 24 -19.75 66.65 -22.73
N ARG A 25 -20.50 65.54 -22.75
CA ARG A 25 -20.06 64.29 -22.13
C ARG A 25 -18.77 63.91 -22.86
N ARG A 26 -17.63 64.41 -22.36
CA ARG A 26 -16.34 63.77 -22.60
C ARG A 26 -16.54 62.33 -22.13
N ARG A 27 -16.74 61.41 -23.08
CA ARG A 27 -16.53 60.00 -22.84
C ARG A 27 -15.06 59.87 -22.51
N GLN A 28 -14.71 60.01 -21.23
CA GLN A 28 -13.54 59.32 -20.71
C GLN A 28 -13.69 57.88 -21.21
N PRO A 29 -12.70 57.32 -21.94
CA PRO A 29 -12.71 55.88 -22.12
C PRO A 29 -12.73 55.31 -20.71
N ALA A 30 -13.78 54.53 -20.43
CA ALA A 30 -13.95 53.84 -19.17
C ALA A 30 -12.59 53.26 -18.80
N ALA A 31 -12.05 53.69 -17.66
CA ALA A 31 -10.90 53.07 -17.03
C ALA A 31 -11.11 51.57 -17.19
N GLY A 32 -10.23 50.93 -17.94
CA GLY A 32 -10.34 49.51 -18.22
C GLY A 32 -10.53 48.85 -16.88
N LYS A 33 -11.70 48.27 -16.65
CA LYS A 33 -11.89 47.22 -15.66
C LYS A 33 -11.09 46.04 -16.17
N GLY A 34 -9.76 46.17 -16.15
CA GLY A 34 -8.87 45.05 -16.11
C GLY A 34 -9.14 44.43 -14.76
N GLY A 35 -10.13 43.53 -14.70
CA GLY A 35 -10.16 42.53 -13.65
C GLY A 35 -8.73 41.96 -13.55
N PRO A 36 -8.27 41.64 -12.33
CA PRO A 36 -6.87 41.32 -12.08
C PRO A 36 -6.41 40.36 -13.17
N LYS A 37 -5.49 40.82 -14.03
CA LYS A 37 -4.91 39.96 -15.06
C LYS A 37 -4.26 38.84 -14.25
N MET A 38 -4.90 37.67 -14.20
CA MET A 38 -4.32 36.49 -13.57
C MET A 38 -3.06 36.19 -14.37
N SER A 39 -1.96 36.74 -13.90
CA SER A 39 -0.65 36.40 -14.40
C SER A 39 -0.53 34.88 -14.31
N LEU A 40 0.03 34.25 -15.33
CA LEU A 40 0.30 32.81 -15.35
C LEU A 40 0.98 32.32 -14.05
N SER A 41 1.66 33.24 -13.35
CA SER A 41 2.21 33.08 -12.02
C SER A 41 1.24 32.56 -10.93
N PHE A 42 -0.07 32.77 -11.01
CA PHE A 42 -1.00 32.28 -9.98
C PHE A 42 -1.22 30.77 -10.05
N TRP A 43 -1.17 30.18 -11.25
CA TRP A 43 -1.24 28.74 -11.45
C TRP A 43 0.03 28.01 -10.99
N LEU A 44 1.12 28.74 -10.78
CA LEU A 44 2.38 28.18 -10.30
C LEU A 44 2.25 27.66 -8.86
N MET A 45 1.42 28.28 -8.02
CA MET A 45 1.26 27.90 -6.60
C MET A 45 0.74 26.46 -6.42
N PRO A 46 -0.40 26.03 -7.01
CA PRO A 46 -0.86 24.64 -6.97
C PRO A 46 0.14 23.64 -7.53
N VAL A 47 0.79 23.99 -8.64
CA VAL A 47 1.74 23.08 -9.31
C VAL A 47 2.98 22.86 -8.45
N VAL A 48 3.56 23.94 -7.92
CA VAL A 48 4.72 23.86 -7.02
C VAL A 48 4.37 23.12 -5.73
N GLY A 49 3.19 23.39 -5.16
CA GLY A 49 2.69 22.66 -3.99
C GLY A 49 2.58 21.16 -4.27
N GLY A 50 2.00 20.78 -5.41
CA GLY A 50 1.89 19.37 -5.82
C GLY A 50 3.24 18.69 -6.04
N VAL A 51 4.18 19.38 -6.70
CA VAL A 51 5.55 18.86 -6.92
C VAL A 51 6.29 18.67 -5.60
N ILE A 52 6.22 19.64 -4.67
CA ILE A 52 6.85 19.53 -3.35
C ILE A 52 6.23 18.37 -2.56
N GLY A 53 4.90 18.26 -2.55
CA GLY A 53 4.19 17.18 -1.86
C GLY A 53 4.56 15.80 -2.41
N TRP A 54 4.60 15.66 -3.74
CA TRP A 54 5.01 14.43 -4.41
C TRP A 54 6.47 14.07 -4.13
N LEU A 55 7.39 15.05 -4.28
CA LEU A 55 8.83 14.84 -4.08
C LEU A 55 9.15 14.48 -2.63
N THR A 56 8.57 15.21 -1.68
CA THR A 56 8.81 14.97 -0.24
C THR A 56 8.32 13.59 0.16
N ASN A 57 7.13 13.18 -0.30
CA ASN A 57 6.61 11.87 0.05
C ASN A 57 7.36 10.72 -0.67
N LEU A 58 7.85 10.95 -1.89
CA LEU A 58 8.74 10.01 -2.58
C LEU A 58 10.05 9.80 -1.79
N ILE A 59 10.64 10.88 -1.27
CA ILE A 59 11.83 10.82 -0.43
C ILE A 59 11.52 10.06 0.87
N ALA A 60 10.41 10.37 1.53
CA ALA A 60 9.99 9.70 2.77
C ALA A 60 9.85 8.18 2.58
N VAL A 61 9.20 7.74 1.50
CA VAL A 61 9.09 6.31 1.17
C VAL A 61 10.47 5.69 0.95
N ARG A 62 11.37 6.37 0.23
CA ARG A 62 12.76 5.89 0.07
C ARG A 62 13.54 5.84 1.39
N MET A 63 13.29 6.77 2.31
CA MET A 63 13.94 6.82 3.62
C MET A 63 13.51 5.69 4.56
N LEU A 64 12.37 5.03 4.29
CA LEU A 64 11.95 3.85 5.04
C LEU A 64 12.94 2.68 4.84
N PHE A 65 13.44 2.53 3.62
CA PHE A 65 14.33 1.43 3.21
C PHE A 65 15.82 1.81 3.28
N ARG A 66 16.16 3.08 3.09
CA ARG A 66 17.55 3.58 3.08
C ARG A 66 17.74 4.67 4.15
N PRO A 67 18.90 4.74 4.82
CA PRO A 67 20.13 4.00 4.56
C PRO A 67 20.18 2.64 5.26
N LYS A 68 20.75 1.64 4.56
CA LYS A 68 20.93 0.26 5.06
C LYS A 68 21.91 0.14 6.22
N ARG A 69 22.81 1.10 6.36
CA ARG A 69 23.78 1.20 7.46
C ARG A 69 23.54 2.51 8.20
N PRO A 70 23.68 2.54 9.53
CA PRO A 70 23.42 3.74 10.31
C PRO A 70 24.45 4.81 9.95
N VAL A 71 23.97 5.95 9.47
CA VAL A 71 24.82 7.09 9.14
C VAL A 71 24.65 8.12 10.25
N ARG A 72 25.77 8.48 10.90
CA ARG A 72 25.79 9.55 11.91
C ARG A 72 25.96 10.89 11.20
N ILE A 73 25.09 11.86 11.51
CA ILE A 73 25.27 13.23 11.03
C ILE A 73 26.14 13.96 12.07
N PRO A 74 27.40 14.33 11.73
CA PRO A 74 28.32 14.97 12.67
C PRO A 74 27.86 16.36 13.13
N LEU A 75 26.97 17.01 12.38
CA LEU A 75 26.45 18.35 12.70
C LEU A 75 25.28 18.36 13.71
N LEU A 76 24.47 17.30 13.76
CA LEU A 76 23.25 17.24 14.59
C LEU A 76 23.32 16.16 15.68
N GLY A 77 24.33 15.28 15.69
CA GLY A 77 24.45 14.19 16.66
C GLY A 77 23.41 13.07 16.49
N VAL A 78 22.59 13.11 15.45
CA VAL A 78 21.52 12.13 15.18
C VAL A 78 22.01 11.02 14.23
N THR A 79 21.62 9.78 14.50
CA THR A 79 21.81 8.61 13.63
C THR A 79 20.61 8.44 12.71
N ILE A 80 20.81 8.57 11.40
CA ILE A 80 19.78 8.22 10.41
C ILE A 80 19.97 6.77 9.98
N HIS A 81 18.90 5.99 10.06
CA HIS A 81 18.83 4.61 9.61
C HIS A 81 17.44 4.33 9.03
N GLY A 82 17.35 3.50 8.00
CA GLY A 82 16.05 3.10 7.47
C GLY A 82 15.24 2.36 8.55
N LEU A 83 13.94 2.65 8.65
CA LEU A 83 13.11 2.02 9.67
C LEU A 83 12.97 0.50 9.46
N LEU A 84 12.91 0.05 8.20
CA LEU A 84 12.76 -1.37 7.88
C LEU A 84 14.03 -2.18 8.21
N PRO A 85 15.25 -1.76 7.79
CA PRO A 85 16.50 -2.39 8.23
C PRO A 85 16.71 -2.39 9.76
N SER A 86 16.37 -1.29 10.46
CA SER A 86 16.56 -1.23 11.92
C SER A 86 15.62 -2.13 12.71
N ARG A 87 14.41 -2.35 12.19
CA ARG A 87 13.36 -3.15 12.85
C ARG A 87 13.23 -4.56 12.27
N HIS A 88 14.24 -5.04 11.55
CA HIS A 88 14.23 -6.35 10.89
C HIS A 88 13.90 -7.50 11.87
N ALA A 89 14.53 -7.51 13.04
CA ALA A 89 14.27 -8.53 14.06
C ALA A 89 12.85 -8.44 14.65
N ASP A 90 12.37 -7.22 14.92
CA ASP A 90 11.01 -6.99 15.42
C ASP A 90 9.95 -7.46 14.41
N ILE A 91 10.18 -7.20 13.12
CA ILE A 91 9.32 -7.61 12.02
C ILE A 91 9.29 -9.14 11.93
N ALA A 92 10.45 -9.80 12.00
CA ALA A 92 10.52 -11.26 11.98
C ALA A 92 9.73 -11.89 13.13
N ALA A 93 9.91 -11.38 14.35
CA ALA A 93 9.18 -11.86 15.53
C ALA A 93 7.67 -11.62 15.42
N SER A 94 7.26 -10.42 14.98
CA SER A 94 5.84 -10.05 14.87
C SER A 94 5.12 -10.84 13.79
N VAL A 95 5.76 -11.04 12.63
CA VAL A 95 5.21 -11.88 11.55
C VAL A 95 5.17 -13.35 11.98
N GLY A 96 6.22 -13.85 12.64
CA GLY A 96 6.25 -15.21 13.18
C GLY A 96 5.12 -15.44 14.18
N GLN A 97 4.91 -14.53 15.12
CA GLN A 97 3.84 -14.62 16.11
C GLN A 97 2.45 -14.56 15.47
N ALA A 98 2.22 -13.63 14.54
CA ALA A 98 0.95 -13.54 13.83
C ALA A 98 0.61 -14.84 13.08
N LEU A 99 1.61 -15.45 12.44
CA LEU A 99 1.41 -16.74 11.76
C LEU A 99 1.26 -17.92 12.73
N ALA A 100 1.91 -17.89 13.89
CA ALA A 100 1.68 -18.91 14.93
C ALA A 100 0.25 -18.86 15.49
N GLU A 101 -0.36 -17.67 15.55
CA GLU A 101 -1.73 -17.46 16.02
C GLU A 101 -2.79 -17.74 14.94
N GLU A 102 -2.53 -17.38 13.67
CA GLU A 102 -3.50 -17.50 12.57
C GLU A 102 -3.40 -18.81 11.76
N ILE A 103 -2.22 -19.45 11.67
CA ILE A 103 -2.08 -20.69 10.91
C ILE A 103 -2.57 -21.87 11.76
N LEU A 104 -3.47 -22.69 11.18
CA LEU A 104 -3.86 -23.99 11.74
C LEU A 104 -2.59 -24.77 12.12
N SER A 105 -2.51 -25.18 13.38
CA SER A 105 -1.41 -26.04 13.80
C SER A 105 -1.38 -27.30 12.92
N ILE A 106 -0.20 -27.89 12.70
CA ILE A 106 -0.10 -29.11 11.90
C ILE A 106 -1.02 -30.21 12.48
N GLY A 107 -1.24 -30.22 13.79
CA GLY A 107 -2.21 -31.08 14.46
C GLY A 107 -3.65 -30.87 13.97
N GLU A 108 -4.07 -29.63 13.74
CA GLU A 108 -5.40 -29.33 13.19
C GLU A 108 -5.52 -29.66 11.69
N ILE A 109 -4.44 -29.47 10.92
CA ILE A 109 -4.40 -29.92 9.51
C ILE A 109 -4.55 -31.44 9.46
N LEU A 110 -3.81 -32.17 10.28
CA LEU A 110 -3.91 -33.63 10.37
C LEU A 110 -5.31 -34.08 10.80
N LYS A 111 -5.97 -33.39 11.75
CA LYS A 111 -7.36 -33.70 12.12
C LYS A 111 -8.37 -33.47 10.98
N ARG A 112 -8.05 -32.61 10.02
CA ARG A 112 -8.90 -32.30 8.84
C ARG A 112 -8.58 -33.14 7.61
N VAL A 113 -7.42 -33.81 7.57
CA VAL A 113 -7.13 -34.82 6.55
C VAL A 113 -8.14 -35.96 6.74
N ASP A 114 -8.71 -36.46 5.64
CA ASP A 114 -9.70 -37.53 5.64
C ASP A 114 -9.08 -38.85 6.14
N MET A 115 -9.08 -39.00 7.46
CA MET A 115 -8.56 -40.18 8.16
C MET A 115 -9.35 -41.43 7.80
N ALA A 116 -10.62 -41.32 7.38
CA ALA A 116 -11.43 -42.45 6.95
C ALA A 116 -10.97 -42.97 5.58
N GLY A 117 -10.67 -42.07 4.64
CA GLY A 117 -10.07 -42.42 3.35
C GLY A 117 -8.69 -43.06 3.50
N LEU A 118 -7.81 -42.46 4.32
CA LEU A 118 -6.46 -42.96 4.58
C LEU A 118 -6.48 -44.36 5.23
N ARG A 119 -7.45 -44.61 6.14
CA ARG A 119 -7.69 -45.93 6.75
C ARG A 119 -8.00 -46.98 5.70
N GLY A 120 -8.97 -46.70 4.82
CA GLY A 120 -9.37 -47.62 3.76
C GLY A 120 -8.23 -47.98 2.80
N GLU A 121 -7.43 -46.99 2.41
CA GLU A 121 -6.25 -47.20 1.57
C GLU A 121 -5.17 -48.02 2.27
N LEU A 122 -4.88 -47.75 3.55
CA LEU A 122 -3.90 -48.51 4.33
C LEU A 122 -4.32 -49.98 4.50
N VAL A 123 -5.58 -50.22 4.86
CA VAL A 123 -6.12 -51.58 5.00
C VAL A 123 -6.04 -52.34 3.66
N GLN A 124 -6.40 -51.68 2.55
CA GLN A 124 -6.24 -52.28 1.22
C GLN A 124 -4.79 -52.55 0.85
N ALA A 125 -3.88 -51.61 1.12
CA ALA A 125 -2.45 -51.75 0.80
C ALA A 125 -1.83 -52.92 1.57
N VAL A 126 -2.12 -53.04 2.87
CA VAL A 126 -1.64 -54.15 3.71
C VAL A 126 -2.27 -55.48 3.26
N SER A 127 -3.58 -55.51 3.02
CA SER A 127 -4.27 -56.73 2.55
C SER A 127 -3.70 -57.24 1.23
N ARG A 128 -3.47 -56.33 0.27
CA ARG A 128 -2.87 -56.64 -1.03
C ARG A 128 -1.45 -57.18 -0.88
N HIS A 129 -0.65 -56.57 -0.02
CA HIS A 129 0.72 -57.03 0.24
C HIS A 129 0.74 -58.44 0.86
N VAL A 130 -0.19 -58.74 1.76
CA VAL A 130 -0.33 -60.07 2.37
C VAL A 130 -0.76 -61.10 1.33
N GLU A 131 -1.70 -60.76 0.46
CA GLU A 131 -2.17 -61.61 -0.63
C GLU A 131 -1.05 -61.93 -1.62
N GLU A 132 -0.33 -60.92 -2.10
CA GLU A 132 0.82 -61.08 -3.01
C GLU A 132 1.93 -61.94 -2.39
N ARG A 133 2.20 -61.80 -1.08
CA ARG A 133 3.20 -62.61 -0.38
C ARG A 133 2.75 -64.05 -0.16
N LEU A 134 1.45 -64.28 0.04
CA LEU A 134 0.89 -65.61 0.15
C LEU A 134 0.89 -66.34 -1.19
N GLU A 135 0.58 -65.66 -2.28
CA GLU A 135 0.63 -66.23 -3.62
C GLU A 135 2.05 -66.54 -4.09
N GLY A 136 3.01 -65.65 -3.79
CA GLY A 136 4.41 -65.82 -4.19
C GLY A 136 5.22 -66.80 -3.31
N GLY A 137 4.78 -67.04 -2.06
CA GLY A 137 5.52 -67.85 -1.08
C GLY A 137 4.84 -69.16 -0.72
N LEU A 138 4.29 -69.23 0.49
CA LEU A 138 3.67 -70.43 1.11
C LEU A 138 2.51 -71.01 0.28
N GLY A 139 1.89 -70.22 -0.61
CA GLY A 139 0.77 -70.62 -1.44
C GLY A 139 1.06 -71.78 -2.38
N ARG A 140 2.33 -72.01 -2.76
CA ARG A 140 2.73 -73.13 -3.62
C ARG A 140 2.63 -74.50 -2.93
N TYR A 141 2.73 -74.53 -1.60
CA TYR A 141 2.68 -75.76 -0.81
C TYR A 141 1.33 -76.01 -0.14
N LEU A 142 0.43 -75.01 -0.12
CA LEU A 142 -0.93 -75.15 0.42
C LEU A 142 -1.96 -75.47 -0.69
N PRO A 143 -2.88 -76.42 -0.46
CA PRO A 143 -4.00 -76.66 -1.37
C PRO A 143 -4.92 -75.44 -1.45
N ALA A 144 -5.55 -75.21 -2.61
CA ALA A 144 -6.27 -73.96 -2.93
C ALA A 144 -7.36 -73.59 -1.92
N GLN A 145 -8.09 -74.57 -1.41
CA GLN A 145 -9.13 -74.40 -0.39
C GLN A 145 -8.59 -73.81 0.94
N TRP A 146 -7.39 -74.23 1.36
CA TRP A 146 -6.75 -73.72 2.57
C TRP A 146 -6.19 -72.34 2.36
N ARG A 147 -5.69 -72.06 1.15
CA ARG A 147 -5.17 -70.73 0.77
C ARG A 147 -6.29 -69.69 0.82
N ALA A 148 -7.44 -69.99 0.23
CA ALA A 148 -8.61 -69.12 0.28
C ALA A 148 -9.11 -68.88 1.72
N ALA A 149 -9.16 -69.93 2.54
CA ALA A 149 -9.54 -69.81 3.95
C ALA A 149 -8.55 -68.94 4.75
N LEU A 150 -7.24 -69.08 4.51
CA LEU A 150 -6.21 -68.30 5.19
C LEU A 150 -6.25 -66.83 4.79
N VAL A 151 -6.46 -66.53 3.50
CA VAL A 151 -6.60 -65.15 2.99
C VAL A 151 -7.83 -64.48 3.61
N LEU A 152 -8.98 -65.16 3.65
CA LEU A 152 -10.19 -64.63 4.29
C LEU A 152 -9.98 -64.38 5.79
N TYR A 153 -9.33 -65.30 6.49
CA TYR A 153 -9.02 -65.15 7.91
C TYR A 153 -8.06 -64.00 8.18
N LEU A 154 -6.97 -63.89 7.42
CA LEU A 154 -5.99 -62.80 7.55
C LEU A 154 -6.60 -61.46 7.17
N ARG A 155 -7.44 -61.40 6.13
CA ARG A 155 -8.12 -60.16 5.74
C ARG A 155 -9.07 -59.67 6.83
N ASP A 156 -9.82 -60.58 7.46
CA ASP A 156 -10.73 -60.24 8.57
C ASP A 156 -9.95 -59.84 9.84
N LEU A 157 -8.85 -60.55 10.14
CA LEU A 157 -7.96 -60.21 11.25
C LEU A 157 -7.29 -58.85 11.05
N ILE A 158 -6.76 -58.58 9.85
CA ILE A 158 -6.18 -57.29 9.49
C ILE A 158 -7.24 -56.20 9.58
N ALA A 159 -8.45 -56.41 9.08
CA ALA A 159 -9.52 -55.42 9.18
C ALA A 159 -9.87 -55.08 10.65
N ARG A 160 -9.84 -56.06 11.55
CA ARG A 160 -10.15 -55.89 12.97
C ARG A 160 -9.00 -55.26 13.77
N GLU A 161 -7.77 -55.68 13.53
CA GLU A 161 -6.58 -55.15 14.23
C GLU A 161 -6.05 -53.84 13.61
N ALA A 162 -6.34 -53.56 12.33
CA ALA A 162 -5.86 -52.37 11.64
C ALA A 162 -6.40 -51.10 12.28
N ASP A 163 -7.66 -51.07 12.74
CA ASP A 163 -8.20 -49.88 13.41
C ASP A 163 -7.36 -49.49 14.63
N ALA A 164 -7.04 -50.46 15.49
CA ALA A 164 -6.23 -50.23 16.68
C ALA A 164 -4.77 -49.85 16.34
N LEU A 165 -4.20 -50.49 15.31
CA LEU A 165 -2.84 -50.18 14.85
C LEU A 165 -2.76 -48.79 14.22
N ILE A 166 -3.75 -48.41 13.40
CA ILE A 166 -3.83 -47.11 12.74
C ILE A 166 -4.01 -46.02 13.79
N ASP A 167 -4.90 -46.19 14.76
CA ASP A 167 -5.07 -45.21 15.85
C ASP A 167 -3.77 -45.04 16.65
N ALA A 168 -3.04 -46.13 16.93
CA ALA A 168 -1.75 -46.05 17.61
C ALA A 168 -0.66 -45.37 16.76
N VAL A 169 -0.67 -45.53 15.43
CA VAL A 169 0.24 -44.82 14.51
C VAL A 169 -0.11 -43.34 14.44
N ILE A 170 -1.39 -43.01 14.28
CA ILE A 170 -1.89 -41.63 14.25
C ILE A 170 -1.51 -40.91 15.54
N HIS A 171 -1.73 -41.55 16.70
CA HIS A 171 -1.40 -40.95 17.98
C HIS A 171 0.12 -40.70 18.15
N ARG A 172 0.96 -41.59 17.61
CA ARG A 172 2.43 -41.39 17.58
C ARG A 172 2.87 -40.29 16.61
N VAL A 173 2.20 -40.14 15.47
CA VAL A 173 2.49 -39.08 14.51
C VAL A 173 2.06 -37.72 15.06
N HIS A 174 0.85 -37.64 15.63
CA HIS A 174 0.33 -36.41 16.25
C HIS A 174 1.27 -35.91 17.36
N SER A 175 1.64 -36.79 18.31
CA SER A 175 2.53 -36.44 19.42
C SER A 175 3.93 -36.00 18.97
N ARG A 176 4.48 -36.57 17.88
CA ARG A 176 5.81 -36.15 17.38
C ARG A 176 5.82 -34.87 16.57
N ILE A 177 4.71 -34.56 15.89
CA ILE A 177 4.62 -33.38 15.02
C ILE A 177 4.29 -32.13 15.82
N GLU A 178 3.39 -32.24 16.80
CA GLU A 178 2.98 -31.14 17.67
C GLU A 178 4.15 -30.61 18.52
N GLU A 179 5.11 -31.46 18.88
CA GLU A 179 6.29 -31.07 19.66
C GLU A 179 7.44 -30.43 18.85
N ARG A 180 7.40 -30.44 17.50
CA ARG A 180 8.60 -30.15 16.69
C ARG A 180 8.45 -29.09 15.61
N VAL A 181 7.23 -28.67 15.27
CA VAL A 181 7.02 -27.74 14.15
C VAL A 181 6.30 -26.48 14.62
N ASP A 182 7.09 -25.51 15.05
CA ASP A 182 6.63 -24.13 15.26
C ASP A 182 6.81 -23.35 13.94
N ILE A 183 5.71 -23.18 13.21
CA ILE A 183 5.71 -22.46 11.93
C ILE A 183 6.10 -20.99 12.16
N GLY A 184 5.68 -20.39 13.26
CA GLY A 184 6.01 -19.01 13.59
C GLY A 184 7.51 -18.82 13.78
N ALA A 185 8.14 -19.70 14.56
CA ALA A 185 9.59 -19.71 14.74
C ALA A 185 10.34 -19.95 13.42
N LEU A 186 9.87 -20.91 12.60
CA LEU A 186 10.49 -21.22 11.30
C LEU A 186 10.43 -20.03 10.33
N VAL A 187 9.30 -19.31 10.29
CA VAL A 187 9.14 -18.14 9.43
C VAL A 187 9.98 -16.97 9.96
N ALA A 188 9.99 -16.74 11.28
CA ALA A 188 10.82 -15.71 11.89
C ALA A 188 12.31 -15.94 11.59
N GLU A 189 12.80 -17.18 11.72
CA GLU A 189 14.16 -17.57 11.37
C GLU A 189 14.46 -17.32 9.88
N LYS A 190 13.53 -17.70 8.99
CA LYS A 190 13.67 -17.41 7.55
C LYS A 190 13.74 -15.93 7.26
N ILE A 191 12.94 -15.09 7.92
CA ILE A 191 12.97 -13.64 7.72
C ILE A 191 14.31 -13.09 8.23
N LEU A 192 14.79 -13.53 9.39
CA LEU A 192 16.09 -13.12 9.94
C LEU A 192 17.27 -13.52 9.06
N ALA A 193 17.17 -14.65 8.35
CA ALA A 193 18.18 -15.11 7.41
C ALA A 193 18.25 -14.27 6.12
N LEU A 194 17.22 -13.47 5.82
CA LEU A 194 17.23 -12.59 4.65
C LEU A 194 18.27 -11.48 4.82
N ASN A 195 18.98 -11.18 3.74
CA ASN A 195 19.80 -9.99 3.70
C ASN A 195 18.93 -8.72 3.52
N LEU A 196 19.54 -7.54 3.72
CA LEU A 196 18.81 -6.27 3.63
C LEU A 196 18.21 -6.00 2.24
N ASP A 197 18.77 -6.56 1.18
CA ASP A 197 18.26 -6.44 -0.19
C ASP A 197 17.00 -7.29 -0.40
N GLU A 198 17.03 -8.54 0.05
CA GLU A 198 15.89 -9.47 0.00
C GLU A 198 14.74 -8.98 0.87
N LEU A 199 15.03 -8.44 2.05
CA LEU A 199 14.02 -7.83 2.92
C LEU A 199 13.38 -6.60 2.26
N GLU A 200 14.18 -5.74 1.62
CA GLU A 200 13.69 -4.59 0.85
C GLU A 200 12.80 -5.04 -0.32
N GLU A 201 13.25 -6.05 -1.08
CA GLU A 201 12.48 -6.60 -2.20
C GLU A 201 11.15 -7.20 -1.74
N LEU A 202 11.16 -7.98 -0.66
CA LEU A 202 9.95 -8.56 -0.09
C LEU A 202 8.97 -7.48 0.36
N ALA A 203 9.46 -6.46 1.08
CA ALA A 203 8.64 -5.36 1.56
C ALA A 203 8.07 -4.51 0.42
N VAL A 204 8.86 -4.21 -0.63
CA VAL A 204 8.40 -3.49 -1.81
C VAL A 204 7.38 -4.33 -2.60
N ARG A 205 7.56 -5.65 -2.67
CA ARG A 205 6.63 -6.55 -3.36
C ARG A 205 5.28 -6.61 -2.64
N LEU A 206 5.27 -6.66 -1.31
CA LEU A 206 4.04 -6.69 -0.52
C LEU A 206 3.35 -5.32 -0.45
N ALA A 207 4.09 -4.25 -0.17
CA ALA A 207 3.52 -2.94 0.17
C ALA A 207 3.68 -1.88 -0.94
N GLY A 208 4.37 -2.16 -2.04
CA GLY A 208 4.74 -1.16 -3.05
C GLY A 208 3.56 -0.47 -3.74
N ARG A 209 2.37 -1.09 -3.78
CA ARG A 209 1.15 -0.39 -4.24
C ARG A 209 0.69 0.64 -3.23
N GLU A 210 0.64 0.27 -1.96
CA GLU A 210 0.20 1.15 -0.88
C GLU A 210 1.18 2.32 -0.68
N LEU A 211 2.50 2.06 -0.74
CA LEU A 211 3.51 3.10 -0.71
C LEU A 211 3.36 4.11 -1.86
N ARG A 212 3.05 3.65 -3.07
CA ARG A 212 2.78 4.54 -4.22
C ARG A 212 1.50 5.36 -4.02
N ALA A 213 0.46 4.79 -3.40
CA ALA A 213 -0.75 5.53 -3.07
C ALA A 213 -0.45 6.70 -2.12
N ILE A 214 0.41 6.51 -1.12
CA ILE A 214 0.83 7.58 -0.20
C ILE A 214 1.59 8.69 -0.98
N VAL A 215 2.47 8.33 -1.92
CA VAL A 215 3.19 9.32 -2.76
C VAL A 215 2.24 10.13 -3.63
N PHE A 216 1.26 9.48 -4.23
CA PHE A 216 0.23 10.16 -5.00
C PHE A 216 -0.62 11.09 -4.12
N LEU A 217 -1.04 10.61 -2.94
CA LEU A 217 -1.81 11.40 -1.99
C LEU A 217 -1.04 12.63 -1.52
N GLY A 218 0.27 12.51 -1.29
CA GLY A 218 1.14 13.65 -0.96
C GLY A 218 1.15 14.71 -2.06
N GLY A 219 1.23 14.29 -3.33
CA GLY A 219 1.14 15.20 -4.48
C GLY A 219 -0.24 15.86 -4.60
N LEU A 220 -1.31 15.09 -4.41
CA LEU A 220 -2.68 15.60 -4.44
C LEU A 220 -2.93 16.62 -3.32
N LEU A 221 -2.52 16.32 -2.09
CA LEU A 221 -2.63 17.22 -0.95
C LEU A 221 -1.82 18.49 -1.17
N GLY A 222 -0.59 18.38 -1.66
CA GLY A 222 0.24 19.54 -2.01
C GLY A 222 -0.43 20.43 -3.05
N PHE A 223 -1.07 19.83 -4.05
CA PHE A 223 -1.84 20.55 -5.06
C PHE A 223 -3.07 21.26 -4.47
N LEU A 224 -3.84 20.58 -3.61
CA LEU A 224 -4.99 21.16 -2.93
C LEU A 224 -4.60 22.32 -2.00
N ILE A 225 -3.49 22.19 -1.28
CA ILE A 225 -2.94 23.27 -0.43
C ILE A 225 -2.57 24.47 -1.31
N GLY A 226 -1.89 24.25 -2.43
CA GLY A 226 -1.54 25.33 -3.35
C GLY A 226 -2.75 25.99 -4.03
N LEU A 227 -3.84 25.23 -4.28
CA LEU A 227 -5.14 25.81 -4.68
C LEU A 227 -5.73 26.70 -3.58
N GLY A 228 -5.65 26.27 -2.33
CA GLY A 228 -6.04 27.09 -1.18
C GLY A 228 -5.22 28.38 -1.10
N GLN A 229 -3.90 28.30 -1.24
CA GLN A 229 -3.00 29.46 -1.25
C GLN A 229 -3.32 30.43 -2.39
N MET A 230 -3.60 29.91 -3.59
CA MET A 230 -4.04 30.72 -4.73
C MET A 230 -5.35 31.45 -4.41
N GLY A 231 -6.34 30.75 -3.84
CA GLY A 231 -7.64 31.31 -3.47
C GLY A 231 -7.53 32.41 -2.41
N VAL A 232 -6.74 32.18 -1.36
CA VAL A 232 -6.47 33.17 -0.31
C VAL A 232 -5.78 34.41 -0.89
N THR A 233 -4.74 34.21 -1.71
CA THR A 233 -4.00 35.31 -2.35
C THR A 233 -4.92 36.13 -3.25
N PHE A 234 -5.81 35.47 -4.01
CA PHE A 234 -6.78 36.14 -4.86
C PHE A 234 -7.79 36.98 -4.05
N LEU A 235 -8.25 36.46 -2.91
CA LEU A 235 -9.21 37.16 -2.04
C LEU A 235 -8.57 38.39 -1.37
N LEU A 236 -7.32 38.29 -0.93
CA LEU A 236 -6.56 39.42 -0.38
C LEU A 236 -6.35 40.53 -1.42
N LEU A 237 -5.93 40.19 -2.64
CA LEU A 237 -5.77 41.15 -3.73
C LEU A 237 -7.09 41.86 -4.09
N ARG A 238 -8.22 41.14 -4.01
CA ARG A 238 -9.54 41.74 -4.24
C ARG A 238 -9.92 42.72 -3.12
N ALA A 239 -9.63 42.40 -1.86
CA ALA A 239 -9.90 43.27 -0.73
C ALA A 239 -9.10 44.58 -0.79
N GLU A 240 -7.82 44.51 -1.19
CA GLU A 240 -6.96 45.70 -1.34
C GLU A 240 -7.40 46.59 -2.51
N SER A 241 -8.00 46.02 -3.57
CA SER A 241 -8.54 46.80 -4.69
C SER A 241 -9.86 47.53 -4.41
N ALA A 242 -10.52 47.20 -3.28
CA ALA A 242 -11.85 47.69 -2.92
C ALA A 242 -11.84 48.76 -1.80
N GLY A 243 -10.68 49.04 -1.19
CA GLY A 243 -10.46 50.15 -0.25
C GLY A 243 -9.69 51.29 -0.90
#